data_AF-A0A133UNI4-F1
#
_entry.id   AF-A0A133UNI4-F1
#
_cell.length_a   1.000
_cell.length_b   1.000
_cell.length_c   1.000
_cell.angle_alpha   90.00
_cell.angle_beta   90.00
_cell.angle_gamma   90.00
#
_symmetry.space_group_name_H-M   'P 1'
#
loop_
_entity.id
_entity.type
_entity.pdbx_description
1 polymer ?
#
loop_
_entity_poly.entity_id
_entity_poly.type
_entity_poly.pdbx_seq_one_letter_code
_entity_poly.pdbx_strand_id
1 'polypeptide(L)'
;MKNPLVRSDVVEEREFQTKIAEKATEGNTLVVLPTATGKTIIGALAASHFIYNYSDRKFLMMAPTKPLVEQHRDTFLSVLKLRPEDVQVLTGASCGA
;
A
#
# COMPACT_ATOMS: atom_id res chain seq x y z
N MET A 1 -13.58 0.47 -6.49
CA MET A 1 -13.18 -0.07 -5.17
C MET A 1 -13.40 1.00 -4.11
N LYS A 2 -14.53 1.01 -3.39
CA LYS A 2 -14.73 1.95 -2.28
C LYS A 2 -14.31 1.27 -0.98
N ASN A 3 -13.27 1.77 -0.32
CA ASN A 3 -12.75 1.21 0.92
C ASN A 3 -12.67 2.29 2.01
N PRO A 4 -13.32 2.12 3.18
CA PRO A 4 -13.30 3.11 4.26
C PRO A 4 -11.90 3.44 4.79
N LEU A 5 -10.94 2.53 4.63
CA LEU A 5 -9.55 2.71 5.04
C LEU A 5 -8.79 3.70 4.14
N VAL A 6 -9.26 4.00 2.94
CA VAL A 6 -8.58 4.93 2.01
C VAL A 6 -8.97 6.37 2.33
N ARG A 7 -8.00 7.28 2.31
CA ARG A 7 -8.19 8.74 2.46
C ARG A 7 -8.56 9.36 1.12
N SER A 8 -9.85 9.63 0.93
CA SER A 8 -10.40 10.19 -0.32
C SER A 8 -10.02 11.64 -0.57
N ASP A 9 -9.53 12.35 0.44
CA ASP A 9 -9.05 13.73 0.40
C ASP A 9 -7.61 13.86 -0.11
N VAL A 10 -6.83 12.77 -0.05
CA VAL A 10 -5.40 12.75 -0.42
C VAL A 10 -5.16 12.10 -1.77
N VAL A 11 -5.98 11.13 -2.16
CA VAL A 11 -5.81 10.37 -3.40
C VAL A 11 -6.77 10.88 -4.47
N GLU A 12 -6.22 11.47 -5.52
CA GLU A 12 -6.96 11.69 -6.78
C GLU A 12 -7.38 10.32 -7.35
N GLU A 13 -8.68 10.09 -7.50
CA GLU A 13 -9.18 8.82 -8.01
C GLU A 13 -8.87 8.69 -9.50
N ARG A 14 -7.92 7.80 -9.83
CA ARG A 14 -7.59 7.43 -11.20
C ARG A 14 -8.13 6.04 -11.49
N GLU A 15 -9.08 5.94 -12.41
CA GLU A 15 -9.80 4.70 -12.70
C GLU A 15 -8.88 3.50 -13.00
N PHE A 16 -7.79 3.72 -13.75
CA PHE A 16 -6.85 2.64 -14.05
C PHE A 16 -6.14 2.09 -12.80
N GLN A 17 -5.86 2.94 -11.80
CA GLN A 17 -5.23 2.50 -10.55
C GLN A 17 -6.19 1.61 -9.76
N THR A 18 -7.46 2.03 -9.68
CA THR A 18 -8.53 1.28 -9.03
C THR A 18 -8.76 -0.08 -9.70
N LYS A 19 -8.85 -0.13 -11.04
CA LYS A 19 -9.04 -1.37 -11.79
C LYS A 19 -7.86 -2.35 -11.61
N ILE A 20 -6.62 -1.86 -11.65
CA ILE A 20 -5.45 -2.72 -11.44
C ILE A 20 -5.42 -3.24 -9.99
N ALA A 21 -5.73 -2.40 -9.02
CA ALA A 21 -5.79 -2.80 -7.61
C ALA A 21 -6.87 -3.86 -7.36
N GLU A 22 -8.07 -3.69 -7.92
CA GLU A 22 -9.15 -4.69 -7.86
C GLU A 22 -8.68 -6.02 -8.44
N LYS A 23 -8.08 -6.01 -9.63
CA LYS A 23 -7.59 -7.24 -10.26
C LYS A 23 -6.53 -7.95 -9.41
N ALA A 24 -5.66 -7.20 -8.75
CA ALA A 24 -4.64 -7.74 -7.86
C ALA A 24 -5.20 -8.42 -6.60
N THR A 25 -6.47 -8.18 -6.24
CA THR A 25 -7.11 -8.88 -5.11
C THR A 25 -7.59 -10.29 -5.46
N GLU A 26 -7.73 -10.61 -6.75
CA GLU A 26 -8.24 -11.90 -7.23
C GLU A 26 -7.14 -12.98 -7.35
N GLY A 27 -5.87 -12.59 -7.33
CA GLY A 27 -4.74 -13.51 -7.44
C GLY A 27 -3.38 -12.83 -7.66
N ASN A 28 -2.34 -13.65 -7.75
CA ASN A 28 -0.97 -13.19 -7.98
C ASN A 28 -0.87 -12.36 -9.27
N THR A 29 -0.42 -11.11 -9.16
CA THR A 29 -0.46 -10.13 -10.25
C THR A 29 0.88 -9.40 -10.38
N LEU A 30 1.43 -9.36 -11.60
CA LEU A 30 2.59 -8.54 -11.94
C LEU A 30 2.14 -7.26 -12.65
N VAL A 31 2.35 -6.11 -12.02
CA VAL A 31 1.98 -4.80 -12.57
C VAL A 31 3.19 -4.15 -13.25
N VAL A 32 3.14 -4.03 -14.58
CA VAL A 32 4.19 -3.38 -15.38
C VAL A 32 3.71 -2.00 -15.84
N LEU A 33 4.20 -0.95 -15.19
CA LEU A 33 3.92 0.45 -15.51
C LEU A 33 5.20 1.28 -15.45
N PRO A 34 5.29 2.40 -16.20
CA PRO A 34 6.37 3.37 -16.03
C PRO A 34 6.49 3.90 -14.60
N THR A 35 7.65 4.44 -14.24
CA THR A 35 7.85 5.12 -12.95
C THR A 35 7.02 6.40 -12.89
N ALA A 36 6.68 6.87 -11.69
CA ALA A 36 5.78 8.00 -11.45
C ALA A 36 4.31 7.84 -11.92
N THR A 37 3.91 6.66 -12.40
CA THR A 37 2.49 6.36 -12.76
C THR A 37 1.63 5.96 -11.54
N GLY A 38 2.22 5.89 -10.34
CA GLY A 38 1.50 5.59 -9.09
C GLY A 38 1.43 4.12 -8.70
N LYS A 39 2.45 3.31 -9.02
CA LYS A 39 2.53 1.89 -8.63
C LYS A 39 2.36 1.68 -7.11
N THR A 40 2.93 2.58 -6.29
CA THR A 40 2.78 2.53 -4.83
C THR A 40 1.34 2.76 -4.39
N ILE A 41 0.61 3.65 -5.05
CA ILE A 41 -0.82 3.89 -4.78
C ILE A 41 -1.64 2.65 -5.12
N ILE A 42 -1.39 2.01 -6.26
CA ILE A 42 -2.02 0.74 -6.65
C ILE A 42 -1.79 -0.31 -5.55
N GLY A 43 -0.55 -0.43 -5.05
CA GLY A 43 -0.23 -1.33 -3.94
C GLY A 43 -0.99 -1.02 -2.66
N ALA A 44 -1.09 0.26 -2.28
CA ALA A 44 -1.85 0.68 -1.09
C ALA A 44 -3.36 0.41 -1.24
N LEU A 45 -3.94 0.64 -2.42
CA LEU A 45 -5.34 0.34 -2.71
C LEU A 45 -5.61 -1.17 -2.61
N ALA A 46 -4.76 -2.00 -3.23
CA ALA A 46 -4.86 -3.45 -3.14
C ALA A 46 -4.71 -3.93 -1.67
N ALA A 47 -3.72 -3.41 -0.95
CA ALA A 47 -3.50 -3.73 0.46
C ALA A 47 -4.72 -3.36 1.34
N SER A 48 -5.37 -2.23 1.05
CA SER A 48 -6.55 -1.79 1.79
C SER A 48 -7.67 -2.83 1.79
N HIS A 49 -7.86 -3.56 0.69
CA HIS A 49 -8.84 -4.65 0.61
C HIS A 49 -8.58 -5.70 1.67
N PHE A 50 -7.34 -6.16 1.76
CA PHE A 50 -6.98 -7.27 2.63
C PHE A 50 -6.98 -6.83 4.09
N ILE A 51 -6.44 -5.65 4.40
CA ILE A 51 -6.40 -5.11 5.76
C ILE A 51 -7.82 -4.89 6.30
N TYR A 52 -8.72 -4.33 5.48
CA TYR A 52 -10.08 -4.01 5.92
C TYR A 52 -10.96 -5.25 6.08
N ASN A 53 -10.87 -6.22 5.16
CA ASN A 53 -11.76 -7.38 5.15
C ASN A 53 -11.24 -8.58 5.96
N TYR A 54 -9.95 -8.62 6.31
CA TYR A 54 -9.33 -9.76 6.99
C TYR A 54 -8.40 -9.27 8.12
N SER A 55 -8.97 -9.11 9.31
CA SER A 55 -8.27 -8.58 10.50
C SER A 55 -7.16 -9.47 11.03
N ASP A 56 -7.11 -10.74 10.62
CA ASP A 56 -6.10 -11.73 10.99
C ASP A 56 -4.88 -11.74 10.05
N ARG A 57 -4.92 -10.96 8.95
CA ARG A 57 -3.85 -10.93 7.95
C ARG A 57 -2.87 -9.79 8.17
N LYS A 58 -1.65 -9.99 7.68
CA LYS A 58 -0.58 -8.97 7.66
C LYS A 58 -0.18 -8.68 6.22
N PHE A 59 0.25 -7.45 5.98
CA PHE A 59 0.77 -7.00 4.69
C PHE A 59 2.27 -6.72 4.80
N LEU A 60 3.04 -7.16 3.80
CA LEU A 60 4.48 -6.93 3.71
C LEU A 60 4.78 -6.18 2.40
N MET A 61 5.29 -4.95 2.52
CA MET A 61 5.87 -4.20 1.40
C MET A 61 7.38 -4.36 1.44
N MET A 62 7.98 -4.77 0.32
CA MET A 62 9.42 -4.91 0.18
C MET A 62 9.97 -3.85 -0.77
N ALA A 63 11.14 -3.31 -0.45
CA ALA A 63 11.87 -2.38 -1.30
C ALA A 63 13.38 -2.65 -1.19
N PRO A 64 14.18 -2.32 -2.21
CA PRO A 64 15.59 -2.73 -2.26
C PRO A 64 16.51 -1.96 -1.31
N THR A 65 16.08 -0.81 -0.79
CA THR A 65 16.91 0.03 0.10
C THR A 65 16.09 0.58 1.27
N LYS A 66 16.76 0.84 2.40
CA LYS A 66 16.12 1.42 3.60
C LYS A 66 15.37 2.73 3.31
N PRO A 67 15.93 3.72 2.57
CA PRO A 67 15.19 4.95 2.25
C PRO A 67 13.91 4.71 1.45
N LEU A 68 13.89 3.71 0.55
CA LEU A 68 12.67 3.37 -0.20
C LEU A 68 11.61 2.71 0.69
N VAL A 69 12.02 1.88 1.66
CA VAL A 69 11.10 1.32 2.65
C VAL A 69 10.44 2.43 3.47
N GLU A 70 11.22 3.38 3.99
CA GLU A 70 10.72 4.52 4.75
C GLU A 70 9.78 5.39 3.90
N GLN A 71 10.16 5.69 2.64
CA GLN A 71 9.31 6.43 1.70
C GLN A 71 7.97 5.71 1.43
N HIS A 72 7.99 4.39 1.27
CA HIS A 72 6.78 3.60 1.09
C HIS A 72 5.92 3.59 2.35
N ARG A 73 6.51 3.45 3.56
CA ARG A 73 5.77 3.58 4.82
C ARG A 73 5.01 4.90 4.87
N ASP A 74 5.69 6.01 4.61
CA ASP A 74 5.09 7.34 4.70
C ASP A 74 3.97 7.52 3.66
N THR A 75 4.16 6.97 2.46
CA THR A 75 3.11 6.95 1.43
C THR A 75 1.90 6.12 1.87
N PHE A 76 2.10 4.97 2.52
CA PHE A 76 1.00 4.15 3.01
C PHE A 76 0.22 4.85 4.14
N LEU A 77 0.92 5.50 5.08
CA LEU A 77 0.29 6.26 6.17
C LEU A 77 -0.44 7.51 5.68
N SER A 78 0.00 8.11 4.57
CA SER A 78 -0.70 9.25 3.95
C SER A 78 -1.91 8.85 3.11
N VAL A 79 -1.90 7.66 2.52
CA VAL A 79 -2.99 7.15 1.66
C VAL A 79 -4.06 6.41 2.47
N LEU A 80 -3.65 5.68 3.51
CA LEU A 80 -4.51 4.83 4.32
C LEU A 80 -4.71 5.40 5.72
N LYS A 81 -5.87 5.16 6.31
CA LYS A 81 -6.21 5.49 7.70
C LYS A 81 -5.66 4.44 8.67
N LEU A 82 -4.37 4.14 8.52
CA LEU A 82 -3.62 3.27 9.43
C LEU A 82 -3.08 4.11 10.59
N ARG A 83 -2.98 3.49 11.76
CA ARG A 83 -2.27 4.11 12.88
C ARG A 83 -0.77 3.85 12.71
N PRO A 84 0.11 4.85 12.94
CA PRO A 84 1.56 4.67 12.78
C PRO A 84 2.11 3.46 13.55
N GLU A 85 1.59 3.21 14.77
CA GLU A 85 1.99 2.09 15.62
C GLU A 85 1.65 0.70 15.05
N ASP A 86 0.74 0.62 14.08
CA ASP A 86 0.40 -0.64 13.39
C ASP A 86 1.33 -0.92 12.19
N VAL A 87 2.25 0.00 11.86
CA VAL A 87 3.11 -0.08 10.68
C VAL A 87 4.58 -0.10 11.07
N GLN A 88 5.18 -1.29 10.97
CA GLN A 88 6.57 -1.51 11.36
C GLN A 88 7.52 -1.48 10.15
N VAL A 89 8.63 -0.76 10.26
CA VAL A 89 9.75 -0.84 9.30
C VAL A 89 10.73 -1.92 9.77
N LEU A 90 10.96 -2.91 8.91
CA LEU A 90 11.89 -4.01 9.14
C LEU A 90 13.14 -3.79 8.31
N THR A 91 14.29 -3.59 8.97
CA THR A 91 15.59 -3.53 8.30
C THR A 91 16.56 -4.53 8.94
N GLY A 92 17.51 -5.06 8.17
CA GLY A 92 18.49 -6.03 8.67
C GLY A 92 19.44 -5.50 9.75
N ALA A 93 19.45 -4.18 9.99
CA ALA A 93 20.24 -3.55 11.04
C ALA A 93 19.43 -3.25 12.31
N SER A 94 18.11 -3.08 12.20
CA SER A 94 17.23 -2.73 13.31
C SER A 94 15.76 -2.88 12.92
N CYS A 95 14.94 -3.40 13.83
CA CYS A 95 13.49 -3.27 13.84
C CYS A 95 13.17 -2.04 14.69
N GLY A 96 12.83 -0.90 14.07
CA GLY A 96 12.59 0.36 14.79
C GLY A 96 11.13 0.77 14.68
N ALA A 97 10.44 0.84 15.82
CA ALA A 97 9.01 1.15 15.98
C ALA A 97 8.57 2.42 15.23
#